data_AF-A0A359EBB8-F1
#
_entry.id   AF-A0A359EBB8-F1
#
_cell.length_a   1.000
_cell.length_b   1.000
_cell.length_c   1.000
_cell.angle_alpha   90.00
_cell.angle_beta   90.00
_cell.angle_gamma   90.00
#
_symmetry.space_group_name_H-M   'P 1'
#
loop_
_entity.id
_entity.type
_entity.pdbx_description
1 polymer ?
#
loop_
_entity_poly.entity_id
_entity_poly.type
_entity_poly.pdbx_seq_one_letter_code
_entity_poly.pdbx_strand_id
1 'polypeptide(L)'
;MQPPQICYLIAASPRSGSQLLVALLSATGLAGNPDEHFNPWYMGDATNFFPDDLLYCPEHIQRLMAEHTTPNGIFGSKAHFLQVTNFAAAICFSPQLPQII
;
A
#
# COMPACT_ATOMS: atom_id res chain seq x y z
N MET A 1 6.42 -8.93 14.67
CA MET A 1 6.53 -9.48 13.30
C MET A 1 7.82 -8.98 12.67
N GLN A 2 8.50 -9.79 11.87
CA GLN A 2 9.66 -9.30 11.11
C GLN A 2 9.18 -8.33 10.02
N PRO A 3 9.94 -7.25 9.75
CA PRO A 3 9.63 -6.37 8.63
C PRO A 3 9.73 -7.15 7.31
N PRO A 4 8.96 -6.78 6.28
CA PRO A 4 9.06 -7.42 4.98
C PRO A 4 10.48 -7.24 4.43
N GLN A 5 10.97 -8.30 3.79
CA GLN A 5 12.29 -8.31 3.15
C GLN A 5 12.20 -7.77 1.72
N ILE A 6 11.04 -7.94 1.07
CA ILE A 6 10.77 -7.49 -0.30
C ILE A 6 9.42 -6.78 -0.33
N CYS A 7 9.40 -5.59 -0.92
CA CYS A 7 8.19 -4.80 -1.14
C CYS A 7 8.01 -4.53 -2.63
N TYR A 8 6.78 -4.61 -3.14
CA TYR A 8 6.45 -4.20 -4.50
C TYR A 8 5.12 -3.43 -4.58
N LEU A 9 5.01 -2.60 -5.61
CA LEU A 9 3.82 -1.81 -5.90
C LEU A 9 3.32 -2.10 -7.32
N ILE A 10 2.04 -2.46 -7.43
CA ILE A 10 1.34 -2.56 -8.71
C ILE A 10 0.84 -1.16 -9.08
N ALA A 11 1.58 -0.47 -9.94
CA ALA A 11 1.15 0.80 -10.53
C ALA A 11 0.19 0.53 -11.70
N ALA A 12 -1.06 0.96 -11.59
CA ALA A 12 -2.10 0.63 -12.56
C ALA A 12 -3.11 1.76 -12.75
N SER A 13 -3.96 1.67 -13.77
CA SER A 13 -5.19 2.48 -13.88
C SER A 13 -6.43 1.66 -13.49
N PRO A 14 -7.56 2.31 -13.16
CA PRO A 14 -8.81 1.59 -12.90
C PRO A 14 -9.20 0.71 -14.08
N ARG A 15 -9.71 -0.50 -13.79
CA ARG A 15 -10.17 -1.48 -14.79
C ARG A 15 -9.09 -1.98 -15.77
N SER A 16 -7.80 -1.85 -15.43
CA SER A 16 -6.68 -2.34 -16.25
C SER A 16 -6.41 -3.85 -16.17
N GLY A 17 -7.24 -4.61 -15.46
CA GLY A 17 -6.92 -6.01 -15.08
C GLY A 17 -6.04 -6.14 -13.85
N SER A 18 -5.65 -5.04 -13.21
CA SER A 18 -4.84 -5.05 -11.98
C SER A 18 -5.51 -5.80 -10.82
N GLN A 19 -6.84 -5.80 -10.71
CA GLN A 19 -7.55 -6.63 -9.73
C GLN A 19 -7.40 -8.13 -10.01
N LEU A 20 -7.37 -8.55 -11.29
CA LEU A 20 -7.14 -9.95 -11.64
C LEU A 20 -5.71 -10.35 -11.26
N LEU A 21 -4.73 -9.49 -11.54
CA LEU A 21 -3.33 -9.71 -11.13
C LEU A 21 -3.21 -9.82 -9.61
N VAL A 22 -3.82 -8.91 -8.86
CA VAL A 22 -3.90 -8.96 -7.39
C VAL A 22 -4.45 -10.30 -6.89
N ALA A 23 -5.57 -10.75 -7.46
CA ALA A 23 -6.18 -12.02 -7.08
C ALA A 23 -5.26 -13.21 -7.33
N LEU A 24 -4.57 -13.23 -8.47
CA LEU A 24 -3.63 -14.30 -8.81
C LEU A 24 -2.40 -14.31 -7.90
N LEU A 25 -1.83 -13.13 -7.60
CA LEU A 25 -0.69 -12.99 -6.69
C LEU A 25 -1.06 -13.44 -5.27
N SER A 26 -2.21 -13.01 -4.76
CA SER A 26 -2.72 -13.40 -3.45
C SER A 26 -2.95 -14.91 -3.36
N ALA A 27 -3.51 -15.51 -4.42
CA ALA A 27 -3.77 -16.95 -4.49
C ALA A 27 -2.50 -17.81 -4.42
N THR A 28 -1.32 -17.24 -4.69
CA THR A 28 -0.05 -17.97 -4.49
C THR A 28 0.28 -18.22 -3.03
N GLY A 29 -0.22 -17.39 -2.10
CA GLY A 29 0.22 -17.37 -0.70
C GLY A 29 1.70 -16.96 -0.52
N LEU A 30 2.38 -16.52 -1.58
CA LEU A 30 3.80 -16.20 -1.60
C LEU A 30 4.07 -14.73 -1.91
N ALA A 31 3.17 -14.04 -2.60
CA ALA A 31 3.41 -12.70 -3.12
C ALA A 31 2.78 -11.60 -2.26
N GLY A 32 2.72 -11.76 -0.94
CA GLY A 32 1.91 -10.90 -0.08
C GLY A 32 0.41 -11.05 -0.34
N ASN A 33 -0.37 -10.16 0.26
CA ASN A 33 -1.80 -10.00 -0.02
C ASN A 33 -2.06 -8.58 -0.56
N PRO A 34 -1.68 -8.29 -1.82
CA PRO A 34 -1.75 -6.95 -2.37
C PRO A 34 -3.19 -6.45 -2.51
N ASP A 35 -3.44 -5.21 -2.12
CA ASP A 35 -4.68 -4.49 -2.40
C ASP A 35 -4.41 -2.98 -2.46
N GLU A 36 -5.43 -2.17 -2.66
CA GLU A 36 -5.37 -0.71 -2.51
C GLU A 36 -5.36 -0.28 -1.04
N HIS A 37 -4.37 -0.74 -0.28
CA HIS A 37 -4.27 -0.48 1.17
C HIS A 37 -4.28 1.02 1.55
N PHE A 38 -3.95 1.88 0.59
CA PHE A 38 -3.81 3.32 0.77
C PHE A 38 -4.86 4.10 -0.02
N ASN A 39 -5.96 3.45 -0.34
CA ASN A 39 -7.08 4.10 -0.98
C ASN A 39 -8.02 4.68 0.08
N PRO A 40 -8.14 6.02 0.17
CA PRO A 40 -9.00 6.66 1.17
C PRO A 40 -10.47 6.26 1.04
N TRP A 41 -10.90 5.83 -0.16
CA TRP A 41 -12.29 5.41 -0.43
C TRP A 41 -12.66 4.05 0.17
N TYR A 42 -11.68 3.19 0.48
CA TYR A 42 -11.95 1.87 1.11
C TYR A 42 -11.87 1.90 2.64
N MET A 43 -11.43 3.01 3.24
CA MET A 43 -11.18 3.10 4.69
C MET A 43 -12.30 3.77 5.50
N GLY A 44 -13.28 4.38 4.81
CA GLY A 44 -14.64 4.61 5.29
C GLY A 44 -14.84 5.43 6.58
N ASP A 45 -15.40 6.62 6.41
CA ASP A 45 -16.66 6.96 7.09
C ASP A 45 -17.64 7.57 6.07
N ALA A 46 -18.90 7.77 6.46
CA ALA A 46 -19.96 8.30 5.59
C ALA A 46 -19.68 9.73 5.03
N THR A 47 -18.55 10.35 5.41
CA THR A 47 -18.12 11.69 5.01
C THR A 47 -16.85 11.70 4.16
N ASN A 48 -16.19 10.56 3.93
CA ASN A 48 -14.96 10.43 3.13
C ASN A 48 -13.78 11.32 3.58
N PHE A 49 -13.72 11.72 4.85
CA PHE A 49 -12.58 12.43 5.42
C PHE A 49 -11.79 11.51 6.35
N PHE A 50 -11.08 10.53 5.78
CA PHE A 50 -9.94 9.95 6.49
C PHE A 50 -8.77 10.90 6.27
N PRO A 51 -8.23 11.57 7.31
CA PRO A 51 -7.11 12.49 7.14
C PRO A 51 -5.91 11.74 6.56
N ASP A 52 -5.28 12.30 5.53
CA ASP A 52 -4.08 11.73 4.90
C ASP A 52 -3.01 11.40 5.96
N ASP A 53 -2.87 12.22 7.00
CA ASP A 53 -1.92 12.01 8.10
C ASP A 53 -2.12 10.67 8.84
N LEU A 54 -3.36 10.19 8.97
CA LEU A 54 -3.65 8.90 9.59
C LEU A 54 -3.48 7.73 8.62
N LEU A 55 -3.68 7.97 7.33
CA LEU A 55 -3.47 6.99 6.26
C LEU A 55 -1.98 6.69 6.08
N TYR A 56 -1.13 7.71 6.24
CA TYR A 56 0.31 7.61 6.05
C TYR A 56 1.10 7.60 7.36
N CYS A 57 0.45 7.52 8.53
CA CYS A 57 1.19 7.46 9.79
C CYS A 57 2.02 6.16 9.87
N PRO A 58 3.24 6.21 10.44
CA PRO A 58 4.10 5.04 10.54
C PRO A 58 3.45 3.83 11.20
N GLU A 59 2.60 4.05 12.21
CA GLU A 59 1.91 3.00 12.93
C GLU A 59 0.91 2.26 12.05
N HIS A 60 0.16 2.99 11.21
CA HIS A 60 -0.79 2.39 10.27
C HIS A 60 -0.05 1.62 9.17
N ILE A 61 1.02 2.20 8.61
CA ILE A 61 1.86 1.53 7.61
C ILE A 61 2.46 0.25 8.17
N GLN A 62 3.02 0.28 9.39
CA GLN A 62 3.59 -0.89 10.05
C GLN A 62 2.54 -1.98 10.27
N ARG A 63 1.32 -1.60 10.65
CA ARG A 63 0.21 -2.53 10.82
C ARG A 63 -0.20 -3.18 9.49
N LEU A 64 -0.38 -2.37 8.44
CA LEU A 64 -0.68 -2.88 7.10
C LEU A 64 0.40 -3.85 6.61
N MET A 65 1.68 -3.48 6.77
CA MET A 65 2.79 -4.35 6.38
C MET A 65 2.79 -5.65 7.17
N ALA A 66 2.52 -5.60 8.47
CA ALA A 66 2.42 -6.79 9.31
C ALA A 66 1.26 -7.72 8.91
N GLU A 67 0.09 -7.16 8.60
CA GLU A 67 -1.11 -7.93 8.26
C GLU A 67 -1.06 -8.53 6.84
N HIS A 68 -0.40 -7.87 5.89
CA HIS A 68 -0.44 -8.24 4.47
C HIS A 68 0.86 -8.84 3.93
N THR A 69 1.88 -9.02 4.77
CA THR A 69 3.12 -9.73 4.43
C THR A 69 2.95 -11.23 4.54
N THR A 70 3.30 -11.98 3.49
CA THR A 70 3.29 -13.45 3.53
C THR A 70 4.48 -13.99 4.35
N PRO A 71 4.42 -15.26 4.85
CA PRO A 71 5.46 -15.82 5.72
C PRO A 71 6.89 -15.82 5.13
N ASN A 72 7.01 -15.76 3.80
CA ASN A 72 8.28 -15.61 3.08
C ASN A 72 8.79 -14.15 3.00
N GLY A 73 8.18 -13.22 3.74
CA GLY A 73 8.67 -11.86 3.89
C GLY A 73 8.32 -10.91 2.74
N ILE A 74 7.32 -11.23 1.91
CA ILE A 74 6.92 -10.40 0.77
C ILE A 74 5.69 -9.57 1.11
N PHE A 75 5.80 -8.25 0.93
CA PHE A 75 4.69 -7.29 0.98
C PHE A 75 4.37 -6.77 -0.43
N GLY A 76 3.08 -6.75 -0.78
CA GLY A 76 2.59 -6.20 -2.03
C GLY A 76 1.50 -5.16 -1.78
N SER A 77 1.42 -4.16 -2.64
CA SER A 77 0.31 -3.20 -2.66
C SER A 77 -0.04 -2.81 -4.09
N LYS A 78 -1.20 -2.17 -4.29
CA LYS A 78 -1.61 -1.60 -5.57
C LYS A 78 -1.98 -0.13 -5.37
N ALA A 79 -1.63 0.70 -6.35
CA ALA A 79 -2.04 2.10 -6.37
C ALA A 79 -2.40 2.56 -7.79
N HIS A 80 -3.43 3.40 -7.87
CA HIS A 80 -3.74 4.18 -9.05
C HIS A 80 -2.94 5.49 -9.07
N PHE A 81 -2.83 6.13 -10.24
CA PHE A 81 -1.95 7.29 -10.44
C PHE A 81 -2.07 8.35 -9.34
N LEU A 82 -3.31 8.75 -8.98
CA LEU A 82 -3.54 9.74 -7.93
C LEU A 82 -3.11 9.27 -6.52
N GLN A 83 -3.25 7.97 -6.24
CA GLN A 83 -2.77 7.41 -4.96
C GLN A 83 -1.24 7.38 -4.93
N VAL A 84 -0.59 7.05 -6.05
CA VAL A 84 0.88 7.11 -6.19
C VAL A 84 1.38 8.53 -5.98
N THR A 85 0.69 9.55 -6.52
CA THR A 85 1.09 10.94 -6.31
C THR A 85 0.93 11.37 -4.86
N ASN A 86 -0.11 10.94 -4.15
CA ASN A 86 -0.29 11.25 -2.72
C ASN A 86 0.85 10.65 -1.89
N PHE A 87 1.24 9.42 -2.20
CA PHE A 87 2.40 8.76 -1.60
C PHE A 87 3.72 9.49 -1.85
N ALA A 88 4.02 9.78 -3.12
CA ALA A 88 5.26 10.43 -3.50
C ALA A 88 5.35 11.84 -2.92
N ALA A 89 4.23 12.57 -2.87
CA ALA A 89 4.17 13.87 -2.21
C ALA A 89 4.47 13.78 -0.71
N ALA A 90 3.94 12.77 0.00
CA ALA A 90 4.25 12.56 1.40
C ALA A 90 5.75 12.30 1.65
N ILE A 91 6.44 11.61 0.73
CA ILE A 91 7.89 11.34 0.84
C ILE A 91 8.73 12.56 0.44
N CYS A 92 8.36 13.26 -0.64
CA CYS A 92 9.11 14.40 -1.16
C CYS A 92 8.96 15.68 -0.30
N PHE A 93 7.87 15.81 0.46
CA PHE A 93 7.62 16.99 1.31
C PHE A 93 7.77 16.71 2.81
N SER A 94 8.14 15.49 3.22
CA SER A 94 8.44 15.19 4.62
C SER A 94 9.96 15.28 4.89
N PRO A 95 10.45 16.26 5.65
CA PRO A 95 11.87 16.45 5.93
C PRO A 95 12.49 15.37 6.84
N GLN A 96 11.76 14.31 7.19
CA GLN A 96 12.13 13.35 8.25
C GLN A 96 12.18 11.88 7.82
N LEU A 97 11.93 11.53 6.56
CA LEU A 97 12.13 10.16 6.07
C LEU A 97 13.45 10.07 5.29
N PRO A 98 14.28 9.04 5.51
CA PRO A 98 15.52 8.87 4.77
C PRO A 98 15.19 8.73 3.29
N GLN A 99 15.76 9.63 2.48
CA GLN A 99 15.67 9.57 1.03
C GLN A 99 16.36 8.28 0.58
N ILE A 100 15.57 7.29 0.15
CA ILE A 100 16.10 6.07 -0.44
C ILE A 100 16.44 6.41 -1.90
N ILE A 101 17.75 6.58 -2.17
CA ILE A 101 18.36 6.56 -3.51
C ILE A 101 19.23 5.32 -3.57
#